data_AF-A0A3S9SMY2-F1
#
_entry.id   AF-A0A3S9SMY2-F1
#
_cell.length_a   1.000
_cell.length_b   1.000
_cell.length_c   1.000
_cell.angle_alpha   90.00
_cell.angle_beta   90.00
_cell.angle_gamma   90.00
#
_symmetry.space_group_name_H-M   'P 1'
#
loop_
_entity.id
_entity.type
_entity.pdbx_description
1 polymer ?
#
loop_
_entity_poly.entity_id
_entity_poly.type
_entity_poly.pdbx_seq_one_letter_code
_entity_poly.pdbx_strand_id
1 'polypeptide(L)' 'MAAFADDSPLFGPESPVGLDSLDALQITVALQARYGVRLNGDRMVRKHMMNVRDLAAFIREQHGA' A
#
# COMPACT_ATOMS: atom_id res chain seq x y z
N MET A 1 6.30 -19.62 5.20
CA MET A 1 5.62 -18.34 4.95
C MET A 1 6.23 -17.34 5.91
N ALA A 2 7.17 -16.49 5.46
CA ALA A 2 7.77 -15.50 6.35
C ALA A 2 6.74 -14.40 6.62
N ALA A 3 6.27 -14.28 7.85
CA ALA A 3 5.48 -13.14 8.28
C ALA A 3 6.42 -11.94 8.42
N PHE A 4 6.15 -10.87 7.68
CA PHE A 4 6.82 -9.59 7.84
C PHE A 4 5.95 -8.68 8.73
N ALA A 5 6.56 -7.70 9.40
CA ALA A 5 5.83 -6.80 10.27
C ALA A 5 5.00 -5.79 9.44
N ASP A 6 3.90 -5.29 10.00
CA ASP A 6 3.07 -4.28 9.32
C ASP A 6 3.82 -2.96 9.04
N ASP A 7 4.89 -2.73 9.79
CA ASP A 7 5.79 -1.58 9.69
C ASP A 7 6.98 -1.83 8.74
N SER A 8 7.12 -3.05 8.21
CA SER A 8 8.18 -3.37 7.27
C SER A 8 7.97 -2.64 5.93
N PRO A 9 9.05 -2.15 5.30
CA PRO A 9 8.97 -1.52 3.99
C PRO A 9 8.43 -2.52 2.96
N LEU A 10 7.43 -2.10 2.18
CA LEU A 10 6.84 -2.91 1.12
C LEU A 10 7.64 -2.85 -0.19
N PHE A 11 8.32 -1.73 -0.45
CA PHE A 11 9.08 -1.47 -1.66
C PHE A 11 10.55 -1.21 -1.37
N GLY A 12 11.39 -1.43 -2.38
CA GLY A 12 12.82 -1.13 -2.33
C GLY A 12 13.69 -2.30 -1.84
N PRO A 13 15.02 -2.11 -1.77
CA PRO A 13 15.99 -3.18 -1.49
C PRO A 13 15.89 -3.74 -0.07
N GLU A 14 15.29 -3.00 0.86
CA GLU A 14 15.09 -3.41 2.25
C GLU A 14 13.75 -4.16 2.46
N SER A 15 12.93 -4.26 1.41
CA SER A 15 11.63 -4.92 1.48
C SER A 15 11.78 -6.45 1.59
N PRO A 16 11.17 -7.09 2.59
CA PRO A 16 11.16 -8.54 2.72
C PRO A 16 10.23 -9.22 1.70
N VAL A 17 9.37 -8.46 1.00
CA VAL A 17 8.37 -8.97 0.06
C VAL A 17 8.74 -8.74 -1.40
N GLY A 18 9.70 -7.85 -1.69
CA GLY A 18 10.24 -7.66 -3.03
C GLY A 18 9.24 -7.14 -4.07
N LEU A 19 8.25 -6.33 -3.66
CA LEU A 19 7.25 -5.76 -4.57
C LEU A 19 7.89 -4.80 -5.57
N ASP A 20 7.35 -4.82 -6.79
CA ASP A 20 7.78 -3.95 -7.88
C ASP A 20 6.74 -2.87 -8.24
N SER A 21 6.99 -2.14 -9.34
CA SER A 21 6.09 -1.09 -9.81
C SER A 21 4.76 -1.61 -10.37
N LEU A 22 4.71 -2.84 -10.89
CA LEU A 22 3.49 -3.46 -11.36
C LEU A 22 2.60 -3.86 -10.17
N ASP A 23 3.20 -4.43 -9.13
CA ASP A 23 2.49 -4.77 -7.90
C ASP A 23 1.86 -3.53 -7.25
N ALA A 24 2.60 -2.41 -7.22
CA ALA A 24 2.11 -1.14 -6.72
C ALA A 24 0.83 -0.66 -7.46
N LEU A 25 0.81 -0.83 -8.79
CA LEU A 25 -0.34 -0.51 -9.61
C LEU A 25 -1.52 -1.45 -9.30
N GLN A 26 -1.26 -2.75 -9.16
CA GLN A 26 -2.28 -3.73 -8.84
C GLN A 26 -2.91 -3.50 -7.46
N ILE A 27 -2.09 -3.15 -6.45
CA ILE A 27 -2.59 -2.77 -5.13
C ILE A 27 -3.51 -1.57 -5.25
N THR A 28 -3.12 -0.54 -5.99
CA THR A 28 -3.95 0.66 -6.20
C THR A 28 -5.31 0.31 -6.83
N VAL A 29 -5.32 -0.55 -7.84
CA VAL A 29 -6.56 -1.03 -8.49
C VAL A 29 -7.42 -1.84 -7.52
N ALA A 30 -6.80 -2.72 -6.73
CA ALA A 30 -7.50 -3.55 -5.75
C ALA A 30 -8.13 -2.70 -4.62
N LEU A 31 -7.45 -1.65 -4.17
CA LEU A 31 -7.98 -0.72 -3.18
C LEU A 31 -9.20 0.02 -3.69
N GLN A 32 -9.17 0.48 -4.94
CA GLN A 32 -10.32 1.11 -5.56
C GLN A 32 -11.49 0.12 -5.71
N ALA A 33 -11.21 -1.11 -6.14
CA ALA A 33 -12.25 -2.12 -6.35
C ALA A 33 -12.89 -2.62 -5.04
N ARG A 34 -12.10 -2.77 -3.98
CA ARG A 34 -12.54 -3.37 -2.71
C ARG A 34 -13.02 -2.35 -1.68
N TYR A 35 -12.40 -1.17 -1.63
CA TYR A 35 -12.68 -0.15 -0.63
C TYR A 35 -13.12 1.19 -1.24
N GLY A 36 -13.22 1.32 -2.56
CA GLY A 36 -13.56 2.60 -3.20
C GLY A 36 -12.51 3.71 -3.02
N VAL A 37 -11.35 3.38 -2.45
CA VAL A 37 -10.27 4.33 -2.14
C VAL A 37 -9.37 4.51 -3.36
N ARG A 38 -9.00 5.75 -3.68
CA ARG A 38 -8.09 6.06 -4.80
C ARG A 38 -6.78 6.68 -4.33
N LEU A 39 -5.67 6.06 -4.71
CA LEU A 39 -4.33 6.64 -4.59
C LEU A 39 -3.97 7.32 -5.92
N ASN A 40 -4.20 8.64 -5.99
CA ASN A 40 -3.93 9.39 -7.22
C ASN A 40 -2.49 9.92 -7.23
N GLY A 41 -1.68 9.38 -8.15
CA GLY A 41 -0.33 9.86 -8.45
C GLY A 41 0.77 9.24 -7.60
N ASP A 42 1.98 9.21 -8.18
CA ASP A 42 3.19 8.60 -7.59
C ASP A 42 3.51 9.12 -6.18
N ARG A 43 3.23 10.41 -5.91
CA ARG A 43 3.45 11.00 -4.59
C ARG A 43 2.54 10.39 -3.51
N MET A 44 1.26 10.15 -3.80
CA MET A 44 0.34 9.55 -2.83
C MET A 44 0.68 8.08 -2.58
N VAL A 45 1.01 7.36 -3.65
CA VAL A 45 1.44 5.96 -3.56
C VAL A 45 2.71 5.85 -2.69
N ARG A 46 3.74 6.66 -2.95
CA ARG A 46 4.96 6.65 -2.14
C ARG A 46 4.74 7.07 -0.70
N LYS A 47 3.79 7.96 -0.43
CA LYS A 47 3.50 8.43 0.93
C LYS A 47 2.72 7.41 1.75
N HIS A 48 1.72 6.76 1.15
CA HIS A 48 0.76 5.92 1.87
C HIS A 48 0.99 4.42 1.70
N MET A 49 1.85 4.00 0.77
CA MET A 49 2.12 2.60 0.46
C MET A 49 3.55 2.17 0.84
N MET A 50 4.16 2.85 1.82
CA MET A 50 5.48 2.48 2.35
C MET A 50 5.43 1.18 3.15
N ASN A 51 4.41 1.00 3.97
CA ASN A 51 4.21 -0.17 4.82
C ASN A 51 2.69 -0.48 4.92
N VAL A 52 2.34 -1.63 5.51
CA VAL A 52 0.94 -2.06 5.62
C VAL A 52 0.17 -1.18 6.61
N ARG A 53 0.82 -0.72 7.69
CA ARG A 53 0.21 0.14 8.70
C ARG A 53 -0.34 1.43 8.09
N ASP A 54 0.50 2.16 7.35
CA ASP A 54 0.16 3.45 6.75
C ASP A 54 -0.93 3.30 5.69
N LEU A 55 -0.86 2.23 4.91
CA LEU A 55 -1.87 1.91 3.91
C LEU A 55 -3.22 1.63 4.58
N ALA A 56 -3.22 0.84 5.65
CA ALA A 56 -4.42 0.52 6.41
C ALA A 56 -4.99 1.75 7.12
N ALA A 57 -4.15 2.65 7.64
CA ALA A 57 -4.58 3.92 8.20
C ALA A 57 -5.27 4.78 7.14
N PHE A 58 -4.65 4.94 5.96
CA PHE A 58 -5.23 5.69 4.85
C PHE A 58 -6.58 5.12 4.38
N ILE A 59 -6.70 3.79 4.27
CA ILE A 59 -7.97 3.15 3.91
C ILE A 59 -9.04 3.46 4.95
N ARG A 60 -8.73 3.37 6.25
CA ARG A 60 -9.69 3.67 7.32
C ARG A 60 -10.12 5.14 7.30
N GLU A 61 -9.22 6.07 7.01
CA GLU A 61 -9.55 7.50 6.90
C GLU A 61 -10.45 7.79 5.69
N GLN A 62 -10.26 7.10 4.56
CA GLN A 62 -11.01 7.35 3.32
C GLN A 62 -12.32 6.57 3.22
N HIS A 63 -12.38 5.36 3.77
CA HIS A 63 -13.56 4.47 3.73
C HIS A 63 -14.39 4.51 5.03
N GLY A 64 -13.83 5.03 6.14
CA GLY A 64 -14.44 5.02 7.47
C GLY A 64 -15.18 6.31 7.86
N ALA A 65 -15.87 6.96 6.93
CA ALA A 65 -16.87 8.00 7.20
C ALA A 65 -18.28 7.50 6.83
#